data_AF-A0A6P6X8L7-F1
#
_entry.id   AF-A0A6P6X8L7-F1
#
_cell.length_a   1.000
_cell.length_b   1.000
_cell.length_c   1.000
_cell.angle_alpha   90.00
_cell.angle_beta   90.00
_cell.angle_gamma   90.00
#
_symmetry.space_group_name_H-M   'P 1'
#
loop_
_entity.id
_entity.type
_entity.pdbx_description
1 polymer ?
#
loop_
_entity_poly.entity_id
_entity_poly.type
_entity_poly.pdbx_seq_one_letter_code
_entity_poly.pdbx_strand_id
1 'polypeptide(L)'
;MDLRNSSTFAVVFLMFFFWRNIVVNASRGGVGPELITWSDVSFAHTQSYEPFVEVDLNGKGNFTSVQAAIDKVRTDNINRFKIYIHPGIYREKVTKDYITLIGVDDGQSKTVITWNDSVTVIVEASYVVATNITFENTGVSPPGNTRNKEVAALKITGDKNFCYKESTINSIAKGKGVIAVNNRDNLNTTGGFAFLGSNVTGTGKLLLSTASGKYSRVVDSYTNLDNVIDPRGWSDGNDPAKQK
;
A
#
# COMPACT_ATOMS: atom_id res chain seq x y z
N MET A 1 -18.34 -55.52 10.19
CA MET A 1 -17.44 -56.02 11.26
C MET A 1 -16.37 -56.83 10.55
N ASP A 2 -15.08 -56.58 10.63
CA ASP A 2 -14.29 -55.73 11.52
C ASP A 2 -12.93 -55.43 10.84
N LEU A 3 -12.29 -54.34 11.27
CA LEU A 3 -10.99 -53.83 10.85
C LEU A 3 -9.84 -54.68 11.44
N ARG A 4 -8.69 -54.74 10.75
CA ARG A 4 -7.32 -54.54 11.32
C ARG A 4 -6.18 -54.84 10.32
N ASN A 5 -5.53 -53.75 9.90
CA ASN A 5 -4.09 -53.54 9.68
C ASN A 5 -3.21 -54.60 9.00
N SER A 6 -2.58 -54.23 7.88
CA SER A 6 -1.21 -53.66 7.94
C SER A 6 -0.71 -53.18 6.56
N SER A 7 -0.41 -51.87 6.49
CA SER A 7 0.63 -51.21 5.69
C SER A 7 0.63 -51.36 4.16
N THR A 8 -0.28 -50.64 3.50
CA THR A 8 -0.10 -50.20 2.11
C THR A 8 0.55 -48.81 2.12
N PHE A 9 1.75 -48.70 1.54
CA PHE A 9 2.39 -47.43 1.19
C PHE A 9 1.51 -46.73 0.13
N ALA A 10 0.54 -45.93 0.57
CA ALA A 10 -0.09 -44.92 -0.25
C ALA A 10 0.58 -43.59 0.09
N VAL A 11 1.47 -43.16 -0.79
CA VAL A 11 1.94 -41.77 -0.83
C VAL A 11 0.71 -40.92 -1.15
N VAL A 12 0.04 -40.45 -0.10
CA VAL A 12 -1.01 -39.43 -0.22
C VAL A 12 -0.32 -38.15 -0.64
N PHE A 13 -0.39 -37.83 -1.93
CA PHE A 13 -0.13 -36.51 -2.46
C PHE A 13 -1.20 -35.56 -1.86
N LEU A 14 -0.93 -35.05 -0.67
CA LEU A 14 -1.58 -33.86 -0.14
C LEU A 14 -1.16 -32.69 -1.05
N MET A 15 -1.94 -32.47 -2.10
CA MET A 15 -2.00 -31.18 -2.79
C MET A 15 -2.52 -30.15 -1.78
N PHE A 16 -1.62 -29.65 -0.93
CA PHE A 16 -1.79 -28.37 -0.25
C PHE A 16 -1.75 -27.29 -1.34
N PHE A 17 -2.88 -27.08 -2.01
CA PHE A 17 -3.16 -25.81 -2.66
C PHE A 17 -3.21 -24.75 -1.56
N PHE A 18 -2.05 -24.18 -1.23
CA PHE A 18 -1.93 -22.95 -0.47
C PHE A 18 -2.47 -21.80 -1.32
N TRP A 19 -3.80 -21.74 -1.48
CA TRP A 19 -4.48 -20.47 -1.73
C TRP A 19 -4.40 -19.71 -0.41
N ARG A 20 -3.26 -19.05 -0.18
CA ARG A 20 -3.05 -18.26 1.04
C ARG A 20 -4.07 -17.14 1.05
N ASN A 21 -5.07 -17.22 1.90
CA ASN A 21 -5.94 -16.08 2.19
C ASN A 21 -5.07 -14.96 2.79
N ILE A 22 -5.02 -13.79 2.16
CA ILE A 22 -4.61 -12.58 2.86
C ILE A 22 -5.81 -12.19 3.71
N VAL A 23 -5.69 -12.38 5.02
CA VAL A 23 -6.68 -11.96 6.01
C VAL A 23 -6.00 -10.89 6.86
N VAL A 24 -6.18 -9.62 6.51
CA VAL A 24 -5.72 -8.52 7.38
C VAL A 24 -6.90 -8.07 8.21
N ASN A 25 -6.86 -8.37 9.51
CA ASN A 25 -7.92 -8.04 10.45
C ASN A 25 -7.94 -6.54 10.76
N ALA A 26 -9.07 -5.92 10.51
CA ALA A 26 -9.21 -4.50 10.31
C ALA A 26 -10.62 -4.08 10.80
N SER A 27 -10.83 -3.85 12.10
CA SER A 27 -12.10 -3.32 12.64
C SER A 27 -11.92 -2.01 13.42
N ARG A 28 -12.79 -1.02 13.16
CA ARG A 28 -13.09 0.09 14.08
C ARG A 28 -14.50 -0.15 14.63
N GLY A 29 -14.61 -0.65 15.86
CA GLY A 29 -15.87 -0.67 16.60
C GLY A 29 -17.01 -1.53 16.01
N GLY A 30 -16.71 -2.53 15.17
CA GLY A 30 -17.70 -3.50 14.70
C GLY A 30 -18.63 -3.02 13.58
N VAL A 31 -18.30 -1.94 12.87
CA VAL A 31 -19.09 -1.45 11.72
C VAL A 31 -18.17 -1.30 10.49
N GLY A 32 -18.41 -2.11 9.45
CA GLY A 32 -17.59 -2.21 8.23
C GLY A 32 -16.94 -3.60 8.04
N PRO A 33 -16.45 -3.94 6.84
CA PRO A 33 -15.83 -5.24 6.59
C PRO A 33 -14.60 -5.43 7.49
N GLU A 34 -14.61 -6.53 8.26
CA GLU A 34 -13.57 -6.84 9.25
C GLU A 34 -12.21 -7.15 8.62
N LEU A 35 -12.15 -7.41 7.31
CA LEU A 35 -10.99 -7.96 6.62
C LEU A 35 -10.77 -7.26 5.28
N ILE A 36 -9.51 -6.96 4.95
CA ILE A 36 -9.11 -6.82 3.54
C ILE A 36 -9.07 -8.23 2.94
N THR A 37 -9.79 -8.45 1.85
CA THR A 37 -9.94 -9.76 1.21
C THR A 37 -9.43 -9.76 -0.24
N TRP A 38 -9.37 -10.94 -0.85
CA TRP A 38 -8.98 -11.09 -2.25
C TRP A 38 -9.89 -10.33 -3.22
N SER A 39 -11.17 -10.15 -2.89
CA SER A 39 -12.06 -9.34 -3.72
C SER A 39 -11.73 -7.85 -3.66
N ASP A 40 -11.06 -7.37 -2.62
CA ASP A 40 -10.66 -5.96 -2.53
C ASP A 40 -9.50 -5.61 -3.46
N VAL A 41 -8.68 -6.60 -3.84
CA VAL A 41 -7.50 -6.43 -4.72
C VAL A 41 -7.72 -6.96 -6.13
N SER A 42 -8.80 -7.70 -6.39
CA SER A 42 -9.04 -8.28 -7.70
C SER A 42 -9.64 -7.27 -8.68
N PHE A 43 -9.11 -7.30 -9.91
CA PHE A 43 -9.67 -6.63 -11.09
C PHE A 43 -10.97 -7.29 -11.57
N ALA A 44 -11.28 -8.48 -11.04
CA ALA A 44 -12.43 -9.25 -11.48
C ALA A 44 -13.71 -8.42 -11.32
N HIS A 45 -14.33 -8.13 -12.45
CA HIS A 45 -15.64 -7.53 -12.59
C HIS A 45 -16.72 -8.55 -12.21
N THR A 46 -16.57 -9.19 -11.06
CA THR A 46 -17.30 -10.41 -10.75
C THR A 46 -18.74 -10.16 -10.35
N GLN A 47 -19.15 -8.90 -10.13
CA GLN A 47 -20.56 -8.56 -9.92
C GLN A 47 -20.91 -7.24 -10.59
N SER A 48 -21.96 -7.24 -11.40
CA SER A 48 -22.59 -6.08 -12.05
C SER A 48 -23.15 -5.03 -11.08
N TYR A 49 -22.93 -5.19 -9.77
CA TYR A 49 -23.46 -4.37 -8.68
C TYR A 49 -22.37 -3.75 -7.80
N GLU A 50 -21.08 -4.09 -8.00
CA GLU A 50 -20.00 -3.41 -7.29
C GLU A 50 -19.80 -2.01 -7.89
N PRO A 51 -20.03 -0.92 -7.14
CA PRO A 51 -19.82 0.41 -7.66
C PRO A 51 -18.32 0.63 -7.86
N PHE A 52 -17.91 0.62 -9.13
CA PHE A 52 -16.56 1.01 -9.52
C PHE A 52 -16.59 2.30 -10.31
N VAL A 53 -15.47 3.02 -10.26
CA VAL A 53 -15.25 4.20 -11.08
C VAL A 53 -13.95 4.07 -11.84
N GLU A 54 -13.97 4.54 -13.07
CA GLU A 54 -12.80 4.59 -13.94
C GLU A 54 -12.24 6.02 -14.00
N VAL A 55 -10.92 6.10 -13.97
CA VAL A 55 -10.17 7.34 -14.09
C VAL A 55 -9.25 7.23 -15.30
N ASP A 56 -9.41 8.14 -16.26
CA ASP A 56 -8.55 8.23 -17.46
C ASP A 56 -8.26 9.70 -17.75
N LEU A 57 -6.98 10.07 -17.80
CA LEU A 57 -6.53 11.42 -18.14
C LEU A 57 -7.07 11.91 -19.49
N ASN A 58 -7.36 10.99 -20.41
CA ASN A 58 -7.88 11.29 -21.75
C ASN A 58 -9.41 11.47 -21.76
N GLY A 59 -10.07 11.36 -20.61
CA GLY A 59 -11.51 11.62 -20.47
C GLY A 59 -12.43 10.48 -20.91
N LYS A 60 -11.90 9.25 -21.11
CA LYS A 60 -12.73 8.09 -21.46
C LYS A 60 -13.35 7.39 -20.24
N GLY A 61 -12.80 7.63 -19.05
CA GLY A 61 -13.34 7.15 -17.78
C GLY A 61 -14.41 8.08 -17.19
N ASN A 62 -14.91 7.75 -16.00
CA ASN A 62 -15.84 8.60 -15.27
C ASN A 62 -15.20 9.91 -14.78
N PHE A 63 -13.90 9.90 -14.53
CA PHE A 63 -13.13 11.06 -14.07
C PHE A 63 -11.80 11.18 -14.83
N THR A 64 -11.24 12.39 -14.83
CA THR A 64 -9.90 12.68 -15.36
C THR A 64 -8.83 12.80 -14.27
N SER A 65 -9.21 12.77 -12.99
CA SER A 65 -8.28 12.79 -11.85
C SER A 65 -8.71 11.78 -10.79
N VAL A 66 -7.74 11.27 -10.02
CA VAL A 66 -8.04 10.33 -8.93
C VAL A 66 -8.66 11.07 -7.76
N GLN A 67 -8.26 12.32 -7.48
CA GLN A 67 -8.89 13.12 -6.43
C GLN A 67 -10.38 13.32 -6.70
N ALA A 68 -10.80 13.58 -7.94
CA ALA A 68 -12.22 13.72 -8.25
C ALA A 68 -13.01 12.43 -7.96
N ALA A 69 -12.43 11.27 -8.23
CA ALA A 69 -13.03 9.98 -7.87
C ALA A 69 -13.08 9.77 -6.35
N ILE A 70 -12.00 10.10 -5.63
CA ILE A 70 -11.92 10.04 -4.16
C ILE A 70 -12.95 10.97 -3.51
N ASP A 71 -13.13 12.19 -4.03
CA ASP A 71 -14.01 13.20 -3.46
C ASP A 71 -15.50 12.81 -3.55
N LYS A 72 -15.85 11.89 -4.45
CA LYS A 72 -17.20 11.30 -4.49
C LYS A 72 -17.50 10.36 -3.32
N VAL A 73 -16.47 9.84 -2.67
CA VAL A 73 -16.63 8.94 -1.53
C VAL A 73 -17.08 9.74 -0.31
N ARG A 74 -18.17 9.29 0.32
CA ARG A 74 -18.69 9.90 1.56
C ARG A 74 -17.63 9.82 2.67
N THR A 75 -17.63 10.80 3.56
CA THR A 75 -16.70 10.81 4.71
C THR A 75 -16.96 9.69 5.71
N ASP A 76 -18.19 9.19 5.79
CA ASP A 76 -18.63 8.08 6.65
C ASP A 76 -18.70 6.75 5.89
N ASN A 77 -18.00 6.65 4.75
CA ASN A 77 -18.00 5.45 3.95
C ASN A 77 -17.42 4.27 4.74
N ILE A 78 -18.17 3.17 4.76
CA ILE A 78 -17.78 1.89 5.35
C ILE A 78 -17.76 0.75 4.32
N ASN A 79 -18.09 1.05 3.06
CA ASN A 79 -18.14 0.09 1.97
C ASN A 79 -16.92 0.26 1.08
N ARG A 80 -16.36 -0.83 0.57
CA ARG A 80 -15.21 -0.75 -0.32
C ARG A 80 -15.57 0.04 -1.58
N PHE A 81 -14.79 1.06 -1.90
CA PHE A 81 -14.93 1.84 -3.13
C PHE A 81 -13.73 1.60 -4.05
N LYS A 82 -13.96 0.98 -5.21
CA LYS A 82 -12.90 0.62 -6.15
C LYS A 82 -12.73 1.69 -7.23
N ILE A 83 -11.49 2.14 -7.41
CA ILE A 83 -11.09 3.12 -8.42
C ILE A 83 -10.11 2.43 -9.36
N TYR A 84 -10.54 2.25 -10.61
CA TYR A 84 -9.70 1.76 -11.69
C TYR A 84 -9.03 2.95 -12.38
N ILE A 85 -7.71 2.92 -12.47
CA ILE A 85 -6.93 4.07 -12.90
C ILE A 85 -6.11 3.66 -14.11
N HIS A 86 -6.47 4.20 -15.26
CA HIS A 86 -5.73 3.99 -16.50
C HIS A 86 -4.31 4.57 -16.42
N PRO A 87 -3.38 4.11 -17.25
CA PRO A 87 -2.02 4.60 -17.23
C PRO A 87 -1.91 6.12 -17.42
N GLY A 88 -1.02 6.72 -16.65
CA GLY A 88 -0.92 8.17 -16.54
C GLY A 88 -0.20 8.62 -15.28
N ILE A 89 0.15 9.92 -15.23
CA ILE A 89 0.74 10.55 -14.05
C ILE A 89 -0.33 11.40 -13.37
N TYR A 90 -0.69 11.02 -12.15
CA TYR A 90 -1.75 11.63 -11.35
C TYR A 90 -1.14 12.31 -10.14
N ARG A 91 -1.53 13.56 -9.86
CA ARG A 91 -1.01 14.36 -8.74
C ARG A 91 -2.03 14.47 -7.62
N GLU A 92 -2.02 13.52 -6.69
CA GLU A 92 -3.21 13.20 -5.88
C GLU A 92 -2.87 12.93 -4.41
N LYS A 93 -3.83 13.14 -3.52
CA LYS A 93 -3.75 12.80 -2.10
C LYS A 93 -4.85 11.80 -1.74
N VAL A 94 -4.53 10.77 -0.96
CA VAL A 94 -5.53 9.77 -0.54
C VAL A 94 -6.05 10.12 0.86
N THR A 95 -7.29 10.61 0.94
CA THR A 95 -7.87 11.20 2.17
C THR A 95 -9.17 10.54 2.64
N LYS A 96 -9.70 9.56 1.91
CA LYS A 96 -10.95 8.87 2.24
C LYS A 96 -10.74 7.39 2.52
N ASP A 97 -11.41 6.89 3.56
CA ASP A 97 -11.30 5.51 4.02
C ASP A 97 -11.98 4.51 3.06
N TYR A 98 -11.57 3.25 3.17
CA TYR A 98 -12.16 2.10 2.43
C TYR A 98 -12.06 2.23 0.90
N ILE A 99 -10.95 2.75 0.39
CA ILE A 99 -10.68 2.85 -1.05
C ILE A 99 -9.76 1.71 -1.50
N THR A 100 -10.02 1.15 -2.68
CA THR A 100 -9.01 0.39 -3.45
C THR A 100 -8.64 1.19 -4.70
N LEU A 101 -7.35 1.41 -4.89
CA LEU A 101 -6.76 1.92 -6.13
C LEU A 101 -6.21 0.76 -6.95
N ILE A 102 -6.68 0.60 -8.19
CA ILE A 102 -6.29 -0.49 -9.09
C ILE A 102 -5.75 0.15 -10.36
N GLY A 103 -4.44 0.01 -10.60
CA GLY A 103 -3.86 0.40 -11.88
C GLY A 103 -4.31 -0.56 -12.99
N VAL A 104 -4.84 -0.03 -14.08
CA VAL A 104 -5.14 -0.81 -15.27
C VAL A 104 -3.83 -1.10 -15.99
N ASP A 105 -3.52 -2.37 -16.19
CA ASP A 105 -2.37 -2.79 -17.00
C ASP A 105 -2.77 -2.85 -18.48
N ASP A 106 -2.18 -1.97 -19.30
CA ASP A 106 -2.29 -2.02 -20.76
C ASP A 106 -1.03 -2.61 -21.43
N GLY A 107 -0.09 -3.10 -20.61
CA GLY A 107 1.18 -3.68 -21.02
C GLY A 107 2.22 -2.67 -21.53
N GLN A 108 1.90 -1.37 -21.55
CA GLN A 108 2.73 -0.35 -22.21
C GLN A 108 3.11 0.79 -21.28
N SER A 109 2.21 1.18 -20.38
CA SER A 109 2.39 2.36 -19.53
C SER A 109 2.04 2.05 -18.08
N LYS A 110 2.68 2.78 -17.16
CA LYS A 110 2.43 2.64 -15.73
C LYS A 110 1.45 3.70 -15.24
N THR A 111 0.62 3.34 -14.27
CA THR A 111 -0.14 4.29 -13.47
C THR A 111 0.74 4.82 -12.33
N VAL A 112 0.99 6.12 -12.32
CA VAL A 112 1.85 6.79 -11.34
C VAL A 112 1.03 7.78 -10.52
N ILE A 113 1.08 7.63 -9.20
CA ILE A 113 0.55 8.60 -8.24
C ILE A 113 1.71 9.36 -7.60
N THR A 114 1.69 10.69 -7.73
CA THR A 114 2.67 11.60 -7.13
C THR A 114 1.97 12.74 -6.40
N TRP A 115 2.71 13.62 -5.71
CA TRP A 115 2.16 14.80 -5.03
C TRP A 115 3.00 16.04 -5.31
N ASN A 116 2.33 17.19 -5.45
CA ASN A 116 2.71 18.19 -6.43
C ASN A 116 4.04 18.93 -6.18
N ASP A 117 4.54 19.05 -4.94
CA ASP A 117 5.83 19.74 -4.68
C ASP A 117 6.59 19.27 -3.42
N SER A 118 5.93 18.53 -2.51
CA SER A 118 6.51 18.14 -1.21
C SER A 118 7.31 16.85 -1.25
N VAL A 119 7.63 16.33 -2.45
CA VAL A 119 8.41 15.10 -2.67
C VAL A 119 7.74 13.82 -2.12
N THR A 120 6.68 13.92 -1.32
CA THR A 120 6.09 12.83 -0.54
C THR A 120 4.63 12.61 -0.94
N VAL A 121 4.25 11.37 -1.29
CA VAL A 121 2.85 10.97 -1.43
C VAL A 121 2.23 10.81 -0.04
N ILE A 122 1.01 11.33 0.16
CA ILE A 122 0.34 11.31 1.47
C ILE A 122 -0.91 10.44 1.42
N VAL A 123 -0.98 9.47 2.33
CA VAL A 123 -2.15 8.61 2.60
C VAL A 123 -2.62 8.88 4.03
N GLU A 124 -3.64 9.73 4.14
CA GLU A 124 -4.26 10.10 5.41
C GLU A 124 -5.47 9.23 5.79
N ALA A 125 -5.87 8.36 4.88
CA ALA A 125 -6.99 7.44 5.04
C ALA A 125 -6.59 6.09 5.62
N SER A 126 -7.57 5.43 6.23
CA SER A 126 -7.49 4.05 6.71
C SER A 126 -8.13 3.07 5.71
N TYR A 127 -7.74 1.80 5.76
CA TYR A 127 -8.27 0.75 4.88
C TYR A 127 -8.00 0.96 3.39
N VAL A 128 -6.96 1.73 3.04
CA VAL A 128 -6.57 1.94 1.66
C VAL A 128 -5.85 0.70 1.14
N VAL A 129 -6.26 0.24 -0.03
CA VAL A 129 -5.61 -0.83 -0.79
C VAL A 129 -5.09 -0.24 -2.09
N ALA A 130 -3.88 -0.61 -2.51
CA ALA A 130 -3.36 -0.28 -3.83
C ALA A 130 -2.75 -1.51 -4.49
N THR A 131 -3.03 -1.71 -5.77
CA THR A 131 -2.48 -2.80 -6.59
C THR A 131 -2.15 -2.29 -7.98
N ASN A 132 -1.03 -2.75 -8.55
CA ASN A 132 -0.53 -2.26 -9.84
C ASN A 132 -0.40 -0.73 -9.94
N ILE A 133 -0.06 -0.05 -8.83
CA ILE A 133 0.15 1.39 -8.78
C ILE A 133 1.61 1.69 -8.49
N THR A 134 2.16 2.69 -9.17
CA THR A 134 3.45 3.28 -8.80
C THR A 134 3.23 4.51 -7.93
N PHE A 135 3.65 4.48 -6.67
CA PHE A 135 3.76 5.67 -5.84
C PHE A 135 5.13 6.29 -6.06
N GLU A 136 5.15 7.47 -6.67
CA GLU A 136 6.39 8.16 -7.01
C GLU A 136 6.54 9.49 -6.28
N ASN A 137 7.68 9.59 -5.64
CA ASN A 137 8.21 10.76 -5.02
C ASN A 137 9.08 11.50 -6.06
N THR A 138 8.96 12.83 -6.22
CA THR A 138 9.62 13.60 -7.30
C THR A 138 10.81 14.45 -6.83
N GLY A 139 11.65 13.86 -5.96
CA GLY A 139 12.67 14.55 -5.14
C GLY A 139 13.56 15.64 -5.74
N VAL A 140 13.47 16.83 -5.11
CA VAL A 140 14.64 17.59 -4.67
C VAL A 140 14.43 17.96 -3.19
N SER A 141 15.38 17.63 -2.31
CA SER A 141 15.37 18.14 -0.93
C SER A 141 15.36 19.69 -0.97
N PRO A 142 14.57 20.38 -0.12
CA PRO A 142 14.57 21.85 -0.11
C PRO A 142 16.00 22.41 0.00
N PRO A 143 16.38 23.44 -0.76
CA PRO A 143 17.69 24.06 -0.63
C PRO A 143 17.85 24.63 0.79
N GLY A 144 18.77 24.04 1.56
CA GLY A 144 19.03 24.39 2.96
C GLY A 144 19.91 23.32 3.61
N ASN A 145 20.72 23.65 4.61
CA ASN A 145 21.75 22.76 5.17
C ASN A 145 21.24 21.53 5.96
N THR A 146 20.03 21.03 5.72
CA THR A 146 19.42 19.92 6.47
C THR A 146 19.96 18.55 6.03
N ARG A 147 21.28 18.34 6.11
CA ARG A 147 21.99 17.10 5.73
C ARG A 147 21.46 15.82 6.43
N ASN A 148 20.59 15.97 7.42
CA ASN A 148 20.03 14.88 8.21
C ASN A 148 18.50 14.77 8.17
N LYS A 149 17.78 15.59 7.39
CA LYS A 149 16.31 15.48 7.32
C LYS A 149 15.93 14.41 6.30
N GLU A 150 15.28 13.36 6.79
CA GLU A 150 14.70 12.30 5.97
C GLU A 150 13.53 12.83 5.15
N VAL A 151 13.50 12.47 3.86
CA VAL A 151 12.37 12.76 2.98
C VAL A 151 11.62 11.48 2.69
N ALA A 152 10.34 11.43 3.04
CA ALA A 152 9.51 10.27 2.82
C ALA A 152 9.08 10.17 1.34
N ALA A 153 9.03 8.95 0.80
CA ALA A 153 8.37 8.68 -0.46
C ALA A 153 6.87 8.58 -0.24
N LEU A 154 6.47 7.87 0.81
CA LEU A 154 5.10 7.67 1.23
C LEU A 154 4.95 8.01 2.72
N LYS A 155 4.05 8.93 3.04
CA LYS A 155 3.64 9.24 4.41
C LYS A 155 2.26 8.66 4.67
N ILE A 156 2.16 7.75 5.62
CA ILE A 156 0.93 7.09 6.01
C ILE A 156 0.58 7.47 7.44
N THR A 157 -0.60 8.04 7.63
CA THR A 157 -1.13 8.36 8.97
C THR A 157 -2.37 7.56 9.32
N GLY A 158 -3.09 7.03 8.33
CA GLY A 158 -4.22 6.13 8.58
C GLY A 158 -3.82 4.69 8.88
N ASP A 159 -4.78 3.90 9.34
CA ASP A 159 -4.57 2.53 9.81
C ASP A 159 -4.99 1.49 8.77
N LYS A 160 -4.40 0.28 8.84
CA LYS A 160 -4.78 -0.89 8.02
C LYS A 160 -4.69 -0.64 6.51
N ASN A 161 -3.56 -0.07 6.08
CA ASN A 161 -3.29 0.22 4.68
C ASN A 161 -2.43 -0.87 4.05
N PHE A 162 -2.67 -1.17 2.78
CA PHE A 162 -2.08 -2.33 2.10
C PHE A 162 -1.67 -2.01 0.66
N CYS A 163 -0.41 -2.24 0.32
CA CYS A 163 0.07 -2.27 -1.07
C CYS A 163 0.30 -3.72 -1.47
N TYR A 164 -0.40 -4.13 -2.52
CA TYR A 164 -0.35 -5.48 -3.06
C TYR A 164 0.29 -5.50 -4.45
N LYS A 165 0.88 -6.65 -4.80
CA LYS A 165 1.36 -7.16 -6.09
C LYS A 165 1.48 -6.13 -7.23
N GLU A 166 2.66 -6.09 -7.85
CA GLU A 166 2.99 -5.22 -8.99
C GLU A 166 2.93 -3.72 -8.67
N SER A 167 2.54 -3.34 -7.46
CA SER A 167 2.74 -1.98 -6.98
C SER A 167 4.22 -1.68 -6.80
N THR A 168 4.62 -0.48 -7.19
CA THR A 168 6.00 0.00 -7.08
C THR A 168 6.04 1.25 -6.22
N ILE A 169 7.02 1.34 -5.33
CA ILE A 169 7.33 2.57 -4.62
C ILE A 169 8.67 3.04 -5.13
N ASN A 170 8.66 4.20 -5.77
CA ASN A 170 9.84 4.78 -6.38
C ASN A 170 10.20 6.08 -5.65
N SER A 171 11.41 6.12 -5.08
CA SER A 171 11.92 7.31 -4.39
C SER A 171 13.13 7.87 -5.10
N ILE A 172 13.00 9.04 -5.73
CA ILE A 172 14.11 9.73 -6.40
C ILE A 172 14.77 10.80 -5.49
N ALA A 173 14.67 10.64 -4.17
CA ALA A 173 15.15 11.60 -3.20
C ALA A 173 16.67 11.88 -3.31
N LYS A 174 17.06 13.15 -3.46
CA LYS A 174 18.46 13.59 -3.37
C LYS A 174 18.90 13.70 -1.90
N GLY A 175 19.38 12.61 -1.30
CA GLY A 175 19.87 12.58 0.09
C GLY A 175 19.56 11.28 0.83
N LYS A 176 19.18 11.38 2.11
CA LYS A 176 18.61 10.27 2.89
C LYS A 176 17.09 10.25 2.66
N GLY A 177 16.61 9.29 1.89
CA GLY A 177 15.19 9.06 1.68
C GLY A 177 14.65 7.93 2.57
N VAL A 178 13.36 7.94 2.84
CA VAL A 178 12.65 6.84 3.52
C VAL A 178 11.46 6.45 2.65
N ILE A 179 11.21 5.16 2.47
CA ILE A 179 10.12 4.68 1.62
C ILE A 179 8.77 4.92 2.29
N ALA A 180 8.60 4.48 3.54
CA ALA A 180 7.37 4.69 4.29
C ALA A 180 7.62 5.34 5.66
N VAL A 181 6.87 6.41 5.97
CA VAL A 181 6.78 6.94 7.33
C VAL A 181 5.41 6.59 7.90
N ASN A 182 5.40 5.89 9.03
CA ASN A 182 4.18 5.56 9.75
C ASN A 182 4.11 6.38 11.05
N ASN A 183 2.97 7.03 11.29
CA ASN A 183 2.74 7.91 12.44
C ASN A 183 1.81 7.27 13.49
N ARG A 184 1.77 5.94 13.59
CA ARG A 184 0.88 5.28 14.54
C ARG A 184 1.35 5.51 15.97
N ASP A 185 0.52 6.20 16.76
CA ASP A 185 0.83 6.58 18.15
C ASP A 185 -0.02 5.87 19.21
N ASN A 186 -0.93 4.98 18.82
CA ASN A 186 -1.80 4.24 19.73
C ASN A 186 -1.54 2.72 19.63
N LEU A 187 -1.53 2.03 20.77
CA LEU A 187 -1.42 0.56 20.84
C LEU A 187 -2.73 -0.12 20.40
N ASN A 188 -3.87 0.53 20.63
CA ASN A 188 -5.21 -0.03 20.38
C ASN A 188 -5.63 0.02 18.91
N THR A 189 -4.89 0.75 18.07
CA THR A 189 -5.03 0.66 16.60
C THR A 189 -4.27 -0.59 16.15
N THR A 190 -4.97 -1.57 15.57
CA THR A 190 -4.39 -2.90 15.32
C THR A 190 -3.60 -2.99 14.02
N GLY A 191 -3.74 -2.05 13.10
CA GLY A 191 -3.09 -2.16 11.79
C GLY A 191 -1.75 -1.43 11.68
N GLY A 192 -1.39 -1.18 10.45
CA GLY A 192 -0.14 -0.55 10.04
C GLY A 192 -0.17 -0.44 8.52
N PHE A 193 1.01 -0.41 7.93
CA PHE A 193 1.14 -0.50 6.48
C PHE A 193 1.84 -1.80 6.09
N ALA A 194 1.38 -2.48 5.04
CA ALA A 194 2.10 -3.64 4.51
C ALA A 194 2.28 -3.58 3.00
N PHE A 195 3.48 -3.96 2.55
CA PHE A 195 3.83 -4.20 1.16
C PHE A 195 3.94 -5.72 0.95
N LEU A 196 3.17 -6.26 0.00
CA LEU A 196 3.17 -7.68 -0.32
C LEU A 196 3.34 -7.90 -1.82
N GLY A 197 4.44 -8.54 -2.23
CA GLY A 197 4.70 -8.80 -3.66
C GLY A 197 4.95 -7.54 -4.47
N SER A 198 5.39 -6.47 -3.80
CA SER A 198 5.63 -5.15 -4.36
C SER A 198 7.09 -4.98 -4.76
N ASN A 199 7.40 -3.85 -5.43
CA ASN A 199 8.77 -3.45 -5.71
C ASN A 199 9.09 -2.15 -4.99
N VAL A 200 10.26 -2.08 -4.35
CA VAL A 200 10.78 -0.86 -3.74
C VAL A 200 12.07 -0.48 -4.46
N THR A 201 12.06 0.70 -5.08
CA THR A 201 13.12 1.17 -5.98
C THR A 201 13.41 2.66 -5.72
N GLY A 202 14.49 3.16 -6.31
CA GLY A 202 14.75 4.59 -6.27
C GLY A 202 16.19 4.96 -6.55
N THR A 203 16.57 6.15 -6.10
CA THR A 203 17.92 6.70 -6.23
C THR A 203 18.42 7.23 -4.90
N GLY A 204 19.72 7.11 -4.64
CA GLY A 204 20.35 7.60 -3.40
C GLY A 204 20.43 6.54 -2.31
N LYS A 205 20.50 6.96 -1.04
CA LYS A 205 20.46 6.05 0.11
C LYS A 205 19.08 6.07 0.72
N LEU A 206 18.40 4.92 0.70
CA LEU A 206 17.00 4.81 1.11
C LEU A 206 16.87 3.86 2.31
N LEU A 207 16.01 4.22 3.27
CA LEU A 207 15.52 3.30 4.31
C LEU A 207 14.12 2.80 3.91
N LEU A 208 13.76 1.57 4.29
CA LEU A 208 12.41 1.03 4.06
C LEU A 208 11.36 1.78 4.87
N SER A 209 11.66 2.08 6.13
CA SER A 209 10.73 2.83 6.95
C SER A 209 11.37 3.61 8.08
N THR A 210 10.66 4.64 8.52
CA THR A 210 10.95 5.38 9.74
C THR A 210 9.74 5.30 10.67
N ALA A 211 9.99 4.93 11.93
CA ALA A 211 9.00 4.99 12.99
C ALA A 211 8.85 6.45 13.45
N SER A 212 7.82 7.15 12.98
CA SER A 212 7.52 8.48 13.51
C SER A 212 6.67 8.39 14.77
N GLY A 213 5.75 7.41 14.84
CA GLY A 213 4.91 7.19 16.01
C GLY A 213 5.40 6.07 16.93
N LYS A 214 4.96 6.08 18.19
CA LYS A 214 5.39 5.12 19.25
C LYS A 214 5.05 3.66 18.98
N TYR A 215 4.09 3.39 18.09
CA TYR A 215 3.63 2.04 17.75
C TYR A 215 3.61 1.82 16.23
N SER A 216 4.56 2.46 15.54
CA SER A 216 4.69 2.36 14.09
C SER A 216 4.83 0.90 13.64
N ARG A 217 4.11 0.52 12.58
CA ARG A 217 4.20 -0.83 12.00
C ARG A 217 4.21 -0.75 10.49
N VAL A 218 5.32 -1.21 9.89
CA VAL A 218 5.47 -1.41 8.45
C VAL A 218 5.95 -2.85 8.23
N VAL A 219 5.33 -3.57 7.30
CA VAL A 219 5.69 -4.97 6.98
C VAL A 219 5.95 -5.09 5.49
N ASP A 220 7.14 -5.55 5.13
CA ASP A 220 7.51 -5.90 3.75
C ASP A 220 7.60 -7.42 3.64
N SER A 221 6.84 -8.02 2.70
CA SER A 221 6.80 -9.47 2.53
C SER A 221 6.78 -9.83 1.05
N TYR A 222 7.66 -10.73 0.62
CA TYR A 222 7.84 -11.06 -0.80
C TYR A 222 8.05 -9.83 -1.70
N THR A 223 8.55 -8.74 -1.11
CA THR A 223 8.81 -7.47 -1.79
C THR A 223 10.22 -7.49 -2.34
N ASN A 224 10.39 -7.11 -3.60
CA ASN A 224 11.73 -6.92 -4.18
C ASN A 224 12.30 -5.58 -3.71
N LEU A 225 13.50 -5.62 -3.13
CA LEU A 225 14.20 -4.45 -2.62
C LEU A 225 15.43 -4.18 -3.49
N ASP A 226 15.46 -3.01 -4.11
CA ASP A 226 16.58 -2.58 -4.93
C ASP A 226 17.84 -2.32 -4.07
N ASN A 227 19.02 -2.37 -4.68
CA ASN A 227 20.32 -2.29 -3.98
C ASN A 227 20.61 -0.93 -3.33
N VAL A 228 19.76 0.05 -3.59
CA VAL A 228 19.77 1.40 -2.98
C VAL A 228 19.23 1.42 -1.55
N ILE A 229 18.58 0.34 -1.10
CA ILE A 229 18.12 0.19 0.27
C ILE A 229 19.30 -0.05 1.21
N ASP A 230 19.42 0.80 2.23
CA ASP A 230 20.41 0.68 3.28
C ASP A 230 20.21 -0.64 4.05
N PRO A 231 21.26 -1.46 4.28
CA PRO A 231 21.15 -2.73 4.99
C PRO A 231 20.57 -2.63 6.41
N ARG A 232 20.60 -1.45 7.04
CA ARG A 232 19.92 -1.21 8.32
C ARG A 232 18.40 -1.37 8.20
N GLY A 233 17.83 -1.15 7.02
CA GLY A 233 16.42 -1.33 6.71
C GLY A 233 15.51 -0.23 7.26
N TRP A 234 15.70 0.24 8.49
CA TRP A 234 14.77 1.17 9.15
C TRP A 234 15.47 2.18 10.08
N SER A 235 14.74 3.21 10.52
CA SER A 235 15.16 4.16 11.56
C SER A 235 14.07 4.44 12.60
N ASP A 236 14.47 4.68 13.84
CA ASP A 236 13.65 5.17 14.94
C ASP A 236 13.49 6.72 14.93
N GLY A 237 14.02 7.40 13.92
CA GLY A 237 14.06 8.86 13.86
C GLY A 237 14.94 9.48 14.97
N ASN A 238 15.91 8.72 15.50
CA ASN A 238 16.75 9.05 16.65
C ASN A 238 15.98 9.15 17.98
N ASP A 239 14.87 8.42 18.12
CA ASP A 239 14.13 8.29 19.38
C ASP A 239 14.13 6.82 19.85
N PRO A 240 15.02 6.46 20.81
CA PRO A 240 15.11 5.10 21.34
C PRO A 240 13.79 4.56 21.92
N ALA A 241 12.86 5.44 22.34
CA ALA A 241 11.57 5.02 22.87
C ALA A 241 10.67 4.33 21.83
N LYS A 242 11.03 4.41 20.55
CA LYS A 242 10.32 3.80 19.41
C LYS A 242 10.87 2.46 18.96
N GLN A 243 11.96 1.96 19.58
CA GLN A 243 12.58 0.67 19.24
C GLN A 243 11.82 -0.55 19.86
N LYS A 244 10.50 -0.46 19.99
CA LYS A 244 9.69 -1.44 20.74
C LYS A 244 9.09 -2.54 19.89
#